data_AF-A0A7W5F387-F1
#
_entry.id   AF-A0A7W5F387-F1
#
_cell.length_a   1.000
_cell.length_b   1.000
_cell.length_c   1.000
_cell.angle_alpha   90.00
_cell.angle_beta   90.00
_cell.angle_gamma   90.00
#
_symmetry.space_group_name_H-M   'P 1'
#
loop_
_entity.id
_entity.type
_entity.pdbx_description
1 polymer ?
#
loop_
_entity_poly.entity_id
_entity_poly.type
_entity_poly.pdbx_seq_one_letter_code
_entity_poly.pdbx_strand_id
1 'polypeptide(L)' 'MDLAVAPNNINNVRLKLKRLAGRGILTETEPGLFTQPRP' A
#
# COMPACT_ATOMS: atom_id res chain seq x y z
N MET A 1 -11.21 -4.62 13.63
CA MET A 1 -11.00 -5.89 12.90
C MET A 1 -9.50 -6.09 12.84
N ASP A 2 -8.95 -6.93 13.72
CA ASP A 2 -7.52 -7.25 13.72
C ASP A 2 -7.33 -8.54 12.92
N LEU A 3 -7.08 -8.39 11.61
CA LEU A 3 -6.84 -9.52 10.74
C LEU A 3 -5.34 -9.81 10.79
N ALA A 4 -4.95 -10.83 11.55
CA ALA A 4 -3.55 -11.24 11.68
C ALA A 4 -2.92 -11.36 10.27
N VAL A 5 -2.03 -10.41 9.95
CA VAL A 5 -1.47 -10.30 8.61
C VAL A 5 -0.41 -11.38 8.46
N ALA A 6 -0.82 -12.54 7.94
CA ALA A 6 0.14 -13.59 7.58
C ALA A 6 1.23 -13.02 6.67
N PRO A 7 2.50 -13.44 6.77
CA PRO A 7 3.62 -12.86 5.99
C PRO A 7 3.35 -12.84 4.47
N ASN A 8 2.66 -13.86 3.97
CA ASN A 8 2.26 -13.96 2.57
C ASN A 8 1.24 -12.88 2.18
N ASN A 9 0.37 -12.51 3.12
CA ASN A 9 -0.59 -11.44 2.93
C ASN A 9 0.09 -10.06 2.93
N ILE A 10 1.18 -9.86 3.70
CA ILE A 10 1.97 -8.62 3.70
C ILE A 10 2.56 -8.36 2.31
N ASN A 11 3.18 -9.37 1.70
CA ASN A 11 3.77 -9.24 0.36
C ASN A 11 2.70 -8.93 -0.70
N ASN A 12 1.56 -9.62 -0.63
CA ASN A 12 0.43 -9.36 -1.52
C ASN A 12 -0.16 -7.95 -1.33
N VAL A 13 -0.24 -7.46 -0.09
CA VAL A 13 -0.70 -6.10 0.23
C VAL A 13 0.29 -5.07 -0.29
N ARG A 14 1.60 -5.25 -0.05
CA ARG A 14 2.64 -4.35 -0.57
C ARG A 14 2.62 -4.26 -2.09
N LEU A 15 2.45 -5.39 -2.77
CA LEU A 15 2.32 -5.44 -4.23
C LEU A 15 1.08 -4.67 -4.70
N LYS A 16 -0.06 -4.81 -4.02
CA LYS A 16 -1.29 -4.05 -4.32
C LYS A 16 -1.10 -2.55 -4.11
N LEU A 17 -0.47 -2.12 -3.01
CA LEU A 17 -0.18 -0.72 -2.72
C LEU A 17 0.74 -0.09 -3.77
N LYS A 18 1.82 -0.78 -4.16
CA LYS A 18 2.71 -0.34 -5.24
C LYS A 18 1.98 -0.20 -6.58
N ARG A 19 1.06 -1.11 -6.91
CA ARG A 19 0.23 -1.01 -8.12
C ARG A 19 -0.69 0.21 -8.11
N LEU A 20 -1.29 0.53 -6.96
CA LEU A 20 -2.12 1.72 -6.79
C LEU A 20 -1.29 3.01 -6.88
N ALA A 21 -0.07 3.00 -6.33
CA ALA A 21 0.86 4.12 -6.46
C ALA A 21 1.30 4.36 -7.91
N GLY A 22 1.62 3.29 -8.65
CA GLY A 22 1.91 3.38 -10.09
C GLY A 22 0.75 3.88 -10.95
N ARG A 23 -0.49 3.88 -10.41
CA ARG A 23 -1.68 4.44 -11.06
C ARG A 23 -2.01 5.87 -10.61
N GLY A 24 -1.21 6.47 -9.75
CA GLY A 24 -1.44 7.83 -9.21
C GLY A 24 -2.60 7.92 -8.21
N ILE A 25 -3.16 6.79 -7.76
CA ILE A 25 -4.25 6.76 -6.77
C ILE A 25 -3.69 6.96 -5.36
N LEU A 26 -2.49 6.41 -5.11
CA LEU A 26 -1.73 6.61 -3.88
C LEU A 26 -0.41 7.29 -4.20
N THR A 27 0.14 8.00 -3.23
CA THR A 27 1.48 8.58 -3.26
C THR A 27 2.32 7.86 -2.23
N GLU A 28 3.46 7.30 -2.64
CA GLU A 28 4.44 6.79 -1.71
C GLU A 28 5.37 7.95 -1.31
N THR A 29 5.17 8.50 -0.13
CA THR A 29 5.94 9.66 0.35
C THR A 29 7.29 9.24 0.92
N GLU A 30 7.36 8.04 1.48
CA GLU A 30 8.57 7.41 2.00
C GLU A 30 8.52 5.91 1.69
N PRO A 31 9.65 5.17 1.68
CA PRO A 31 9.65 3.75 1.38
C PRO A 31 8.69 2.95 2.28
N GLY A 32 7.60 2.44 1.69
CA GLY A 32 6.57 1.70 2.41
C GLY A 32 5.48 2.55 3.07
N LEU A 33 5.58 3.88 3.05
CA LEU A 33 4.53 4.79 3.50
C LEU A 33 3.70 5.26 2.31
N PHE A 34 2.47 4.78 2.23
CA PHE A 34 1.52 5.16 1.18
C PHE A 34 0.47 6.09 1.76
N THR A 35 0.26 7.22 1.11
CA THR A 35 -0.74 8.22 1.45
C THR A 35 -1.70 8.42 0.28
N GLN A 36 -2.94 8.81 0.57
CA GLN A 36 -3.87 9.23 -0.47
C GLN A 36 -3.65 10.72 -0.74
N PRO A 37 -3.35 11.13 -1.99
CA PRO A 37 -3.26 12.54 -2.34
C PRO A 37 -4.62 13.20 -2.05
N ARG A 38 -4.62 14.27 -1.26
CA ARG A 38 -5.81 15.08 -1.02
C ARG A 38 -5.98 16.08 -2.18
N PRO A 39 -7.22 16.43 -2.56
CA PRO A 39 -7.50 17.52 -3.50
C PRO A 39 -6.89 18.85 -3.05
#